data_AF-A0A1Y3SVF4-F1
#
_entry.id   AF-A0A1Y3SVF4-F1
#
_cell.length_a   1.000
_cell.length_b   1.000
_cell.length_c   1.000
_cell.angle_alpha   90.00
_cell.angle_beta   90.00
_cell.angle_gamma   90.00
#
_symmetry.space_group_name_H-M   'P 1'
#
loop_
_entity.id
_entity.type
_entity.pdbx_description
1 polymer ?
#
loop_
_entity_poly.entity_id
_entity_poly.type
_entity_poly.pdbx_seq_one_letter_code
_entity_poly.pdbx_strand_id
1 'polypeptide(L)'
;MEVYEYLDQVEKQIRQEAVREEIRTELRQHIEDQADFYQESGMSRKDAVEKAVEDMGDPVETGVQLDMVHQPQLDKKLMLAVALILAAEAILQIFYYLRVERQSLVISVVAMLMFGLINFLWMLMFAARSFFSQKFHKASTWFVMWLSIAVLGVVFGGTGISGTERAGLTSPEVLQRMASMLITMLPAIYGGMIFGYREKKTGFARLMAIFAGDLILGFLIGGGICMTLLVPAHMALLTTGIKKNWYGEKRKKLLGRMWILSGILSLTGILVSVHQYRYRQLWKDNIHSYLAMPDLPGILKVLTGEYFPVSLCVCAAVILGFFLWMILDIRKLTNDLCRILCLGILGGFLVQTLYSLGCLAGLGPYEYAFFPLLSVWYSGMGAIHWYHYWFLGIFLNCHKSDRIIPKKMK
;
A
#
# COMPACT_ATOMS: atom_id res chain seq x y z
N MET A 1 36.33 -18.51 -24.20
CA MET A 1 35.94 -17.58 -23.11
C MET A 1 35.47 -18.44 -21.95
N GLU A 2 35.88 -18.12 -20.71
CA GLU A 2 35.49 -18.91 -19.53
C GLU A 2 34.03 -18.64 -19.13
N VAL A 3 33.36 -19.62 -18.51
CA VAL A 3 31.95 -19.51 -18.09
C VAL A 3 31.71 -18.28 -17.21
N TYR A 4 32.58 -18.04 -16.24
CA TYR A 4 32.42 -16.90 -15.33
C TYR A 4 32.53 -15.55 -16.07
N GLU A 5 33.41 -15.48 -17.08
CA GLU A 5 33.64 -14.28 -17.86
C GLU A 5 32.45 -13.98 -18.78
N TYR A 6 31.89 -15.02 -19.40
CA TYR A 6 30.64 -14.92 -20.17
C TYR A 6 29.50 -14.38 -19.29
N LEU A 7 29.26 -15.00 -18.14
CA LEU A 7 28.19 -14.60 -17.23
C LEU A 7 28.37 -13.17 -16.70
N ASP A 8 29.59 -12.77 -16.36
CA ASP A 8 29.89 -11.40 -15.93
C ASP A 8 29.63 -10.38 -17.04
N GLN A 9 29.93 -10.71 -18.30
CA GLN A 9 29.68 -9.82 -19.43
C GLN A 9 28.18 -9.67 -19.72
N VAL A 10 27.41 -10.76 -19.67
CA VAL A 10 25.94 -10.74 -19.77
C VAL A 10 25.34 -9.89 -18.65
N GLU A 11 25.77 -10.12 -17.42
CA GLU A 11 25.27 -9.45 -16.23
C GLU A 11 25.47 -7.92 -16.30
N LYS A 12 26.61 -7.47 -16.84
CA LYS A 12 26.91 -6.04 -17.04
C LYS A 12 25.91 -5.34 -17.97
N GLN A 13 25.27 -6.06 -18.90
CA GLN A 13 24.27 -5.47 -19.81
C GLN A 13 22.89 -5.34 -19.17
N ILE A 14 22.64 -6.08 -18.08
CA ILE A 14 21.35 -6.13 -17.42
C ILE A 14 21.25 -4.98 -16.41
N ARG A 15 20.35 -4.02 -16.63
CA ARG A 15 20.20 -2.84 -15.77
C ARG A 15 19.61 -3.18 -14.40
N GLN A 16 18.71 -4.15 -14.36
CA GLN A 16 17.96 -4.48 -13.16
C GLN A 16 18.75 -5.47 -12.28
N GLU A 17 19.40 -4.97 -11.24
CA GLU A 17 20.20 -5.82 -10.33
C GLU A 17 19.42 -6.99 -9.72
N ALA A 18 18.12 -6.81 -9.49
CA ALA A 18 17.27 -7.84 -8.88
C ALA A 18 17.11 -9.12 -9.72
N VAL A 19 17.28 -9.07 -11.06
CA VAL A 19 17.20 -10.23 -11.96
C VAL A 19 18.57 -10.81 -12.31
N ARG A 20 19.66 -10.10 -11.99
CA ARG A 20 21.02 -10.48 -12.42
C ARG A 20 21.41 -11.87 -11.94
N GLU A 21 21.23 -12.13 -10.64
CA GLU A 21 21.56 -13.43 -10.04
C GLU A 21 20.71 -14.59 -10.57
N GLU A 22 19.45 -14.31 -10.88
CA GLU A 22 18.55 -15.31 -11.46
C GLU A 22 18.98 -15.67 -12.88
N ILE A 23 19.14 -14.65 -13.74
CA ILE A 23 19.62 -14.82 -15.11
C ILE A 23 20.98 -15.52 -15.12
N ARG A 24 21.88 -15.12 -14.21
CA ARG A 24 23.18 -15.78 -14.03
C ARG A 24 23.03 -17.26 -13.68
N THR A 25 22.10 -17.59 -12.79
CA THR A 25 21.84 -18.99 -12.39
C THR A 25 21.23 -19.79 -13.53
N GLU A 26 20.25 -19.23 -14.25
CA GLU A 26 19.59 -19.87 -15.40
C GLU A 26 20.59 -20.13 -16.53
N LEU A 27 21.38 -19.13 -16.91
CA LEU A 27 22.40 -19.28 -17.96
C LEU A 27 23.49 -20.25 -17.54
N ARG A 28 23.95 -20.22 -16.29
CA ARG A 28 24.91 -21.21 -15.78
C ARG A 28 24.34 -22.62 -15.86
N GLN A 29 23.08 -22.81 -15.47
CA GLN A 29 22.44 -24.11 -15.53
C GLN A 29 22.26 -24.57 -16.99
N HIS A 30 21.91 -23.66 -17.89
CA HIS A 30 21.78 -23.96 -19.31
C HIS A 30 23.12 -24.37 -19.94
N ILE A 31 24.21 -23.68 -19.61
CA ILE A 31 25.57 -24.04 -20.05
C ILE A 31 25.95 -25.43 -19.52
N GLU A 32 25.63 -25.73 -18.25
CA GLU A 32 25.93 -27.03 -17.66
C GLU A 32 25.13 -28.16 -18.34
N ASP A 33 23.82 -27.95 -18.58
CA ASP A 33 22.96 -28.90 -19.27
C ASP A 33 23.45 -29.17 -20.71
N GLN A 34 23.91 -28.14 -21.42
CA GLN A 34 24.51 -28.28 -22.76
C GLN A 34 25.87 -29.01 -22.71
N ALA A 35 26.71 -28.70 -21.72
CA ALA A 35 28.00 -29.38 -21.54
C ALA A 35 27.82 -30.87 -21.24
N ASP A 36 26.82 -31.23 -20.42
CA ASP A 36 26.46 -32.62 -20.15
C ASP A 36 26.05 -33.36 -21.44
N PHE A 37 25.22 -32.73 -22.27
CA PHE A 37 24.82 -33.29 -23.58
C PHE A 37 26.02 -33.54 -24.51
N TYR A 38 26.97 -32.62 -24.56
CA TYR A 38 28.19 -32.80 -25.36
C TYR A 38 29.11 -33.89 -24.82
N GLN A 39 29.19 -34.03 -23.50
CA GLN A 39 29.93 -35.11 -22.87
C GLN A 39 29.32 -36.48 -23.17
N GLU A 40 27.99 -36.60 -23.13
CA GLU A 40 27.27 -37.82 -23.56
C GLU A 40 27.52 -38.16 -25.04
N SER A 41 27.75 -37.14 -25.85
CA SER A 41 28.11 -37.27 -27.27
C SER A 41 29.59 -37.63 -27.50
N GLY A 42 30.38 -37.82 -26.43
CA GLY A 42 31.76 -38.30 -26.49
C GLY A 42 32.85 -37.23 -26.37
N MET A 43 32.51 -35.95 -26.11
CA MET A 43 33.51 -34.91 -25.83
C MET A 43 34.09 -35.02 -24.41
N SER A 44 35.31 -34.52 -24.23
CA SER A 44 35.87 -34.32 -22.89
C SER A 44 35.10 -33.21 -22.17
N ARG A 45 35.04 -33.25 -20.83
CA ARG A 45 34.32 -32.21 -20.05
C ARG A 45 34.79 -30.80 -20.40
N LYS A 46 36.10 -30.62 -20.58
CA LYS A 46 36.70 -29.32 -20.89
C LYS A 46 36.20 -28.80 -22.24
N ASP A 47 36.28 -29.63 -23.27
CA ASP A 47 35.86 -29.25 -24.63
C ASP A 47 34.34 -29.06 -24.71
N ALA A 48 33.58 -29.85 -23.94
CA ALA A 48 32.13 -29.74 -23.84
C ALA A 48 31.68 -28.41 -23.22
N VAL A 49 32.33 -27.96 -22.15
CA VAL A 49 32.03 -26.65 -21.52
C VAL A 49 32.44 -25.50 -22.43
N GLU A 50 33.62 -25.58 -23.07
CA GLU A 50 34.08 -24.55 -24.00
C GLU A 50 33.11 -24.39 -25.18
N LYS A 51 32.66 -25.51 -25.74
CA LYS A 51 31.66 -25.52 -26.81
C LYS A 51 30.30 -25.02 -26.34
N ALA A 52 29.84 -25.41 -25.15
CA ALA A 52 28.58 -24.91 -24.60
C ALA A 52 28.60 -23.38 -24.46
N VAL A 53 29.70 -22.78 -23.98
CA VAL A 53 29.83 -21.31 -23.92
C VAL A 53 29.86 -20.68 -25.31
N GLU A 54 30.52 -21.31 -26.30
CA GLU A 54 30.54 -20.83 -27.68
C GLU A 54 29.13 -20.81 -28.30
N ASP A 55 28.33 -21.84 -28.04
CA ASP A 55 26.94 -21.93 -28.51
C ASP A 55 25.99 -20.92 -27.86
N MET A 56 26.35 -20.36 -26.70
CA MET A 56 25.60 -19.27 -26.08
C MET A 56 25.69 -17.95 -26.86
N GLY A 57 26.68 -17.83 -27.76
CA GLY A 57 26.87 -16.66 -28.62
C GLY A 57 27.54 -15.46 -27.93
N ASP A 58 27.25 -14.26 -28.40
CA ASP A 58 27.82 -13.02 -27.85
C ASP A 58 27.16 -12.67 -26.49
N PRO A 59 27.93 -12.59 -25.38
CA PRO A 59 27.39 -12.22 -24.08
C PRO A 59 26.79 -10.81 -24.06
N VAL A 60 27.29 -9.89 -24.89
CA VAL A 60 26.75 -8.53 -24.95
C VAL A 60 25.36 -8.54 -25.57
N GLU A 61 25.19 -9.15 -26.75
CA GLU A 61 23.89 -9.30 -27.39
C GLU A 61 22.89 -10.05 -26.50
N THR A 62 23.29 -11.20 -25.95
CA THR A 62 22.46 -11.99 -25.03
C THR A 62 22.02 -11.17 -23.82
N GLY A 63 22.94 -10.43 -23.21
CA GLY A 63 22.63 -9.56 -22.08
C GLY A 63 21.67 -8.42 -22.42
N VAL A 64 21.80 -7.80 -23.60
CA VAL A 64 20.87 -6.76 -24.08
C VAL A 64 19.47 -7.34 -24.33
N GLN A 65 19.37 -8.51 -24.96
CA GLN A 65 18.09 -9.17 -25.21
C GLN A 65 17.40 -9.56 -23.90
N LEU A 66 18.15 -10.13 -22.97
CA LEU A 66 17.64 -10.48 -21.63
C LEU A 66 17.21 -9.23 -20.85
N ASP A 67 17.98 -8.14 -20.89
CA ASP A 67 17.60 -6.87 -20.28
C ASP A 67 16.27 -6.34 -20.84
N MET A 68 16.07 -6.41 -22.17
CA MET A 68 14.83 -5.96 -22.82
C MET A 68 13.60 -6.74 -22.37
N VAL A 69 13.71 -8.06 -22.28
CA VAL A 69 12.57 -8.92 -21.90
C VAL A 69 12.28 -8.83 -20.40
N HIS A 70 13.31 -8.60 -19.57
CA HIS A 70 13.18 -8.48 -18.12
C HIS A 70 12.94 -7.03 -17.64
N GLN A 71 12.60 -6.09 -18.54
CA GLN A 71 12.34 -4.71 -18.13
C GLN A 71 11.10 -4.59 -17.25
N PRO A 72 11.24 -4.06 -16.02
CA PRO A 72 10.14 -3.95 -15.12
C PRO A 72 9.31 -2.70 -15.45
N GLN A 73 8.16 -2.91 -16.10
CA GLN A 73 7.28 -1.82 -16.55
C GLN A 73 6.27 -1.43 -15.46
N LEU A 74 6.10 -0.13 -15.25
CA LEU A 74 5.04 0.41 -14.40
C LEU A 74 3.67 0.28 -15.08
N ASP A 75 2.62 0.03 -14.30
CA ASP A 75 1.25 0.04 -14.83
C ASP A 75 0.84 1.46 -15.21
N LYS A 76 0.94 1.76 -16.51
CA LYS A 76 0.58 3.05 -17.10
C LYS A 76 -0.90 3.40 -16.90
N LYS A 77 -1.80 2.40 -16.83
CA LYS A 77 -3.24 2.65 -16.62
C LYS A 77 -3.49 3.14 -15.21
N LEU A 78 -2.84 2.53 -14.21
CA LEU A 78 -2.92 3.00 -12.83
C LEU A 78 -2.28 4.38 -12.66
N MET A 79 -1.10 4.61 -13.26
CA MET A 79 -0.48 5.94 -13.23
C MET A 79 -1.40 7.02 -13.79
N LEU A 80 -2.04 6.75 -14.94
CA LEU A 80 -3.00 7.66 -15.56
C LEU A 80 -4.22 7.87 -14.66
N ALA A 81 -4.78 6.81 -14.08
CA ALA A 81 -5.94 6.90 -13.19
C ALA A 81 -5.64 7.79 -11.96
N VAL A 82 -4.49 7.59 -11.30
CA VAL A 82 -4.08 8.41 -10.15
C VAL A 82 -3.83 9.86 -10.56
N ALA A 83 -3.19 10.09 -11.72
CA ALA A 83 -2.99 11.44 -12.24
C ALA A 83 -4.31 12.18 -12.51
N LEU A 84 -5.32 11.48 -13.05
CA LEU A 84 -6.65 12.04 -13.29
C LEU A 84 -7.39 12.34 -11.98
N ILE A 85 -7.28 11.47 -10.97
CA ILE A 85 -7.85 11.71 -9.63
C ILE A 85 -7.21 12.95 -9.01
N LEU A 86 -5.89 13.02 -8.96
CA LEU A 86 -5.15 14.18 -8.44
C LEU A 86 -5.48 15.48 -9.17
N ALA A 87 -5.62 15.43 -10.50
CA ALA A 87 -6.01 16.59 -11.29
C ALA A 87 -7.44 17.04 -10.96
N ALA A 88 -8.38 16.10 -10.84
CA ALA A 88 -9.76 16.41 -10.47
C ALA A 88 -9.85 17.02 -9.06
N GLU A 89 -9.14 16.45 -8.08
CA GLU A 89 -9.01 16.99 -6.72
C GLU A 89 -8.47 18.43 -6.75
N ALA A 90 -7.35 18.66 -7.44
CA ALA A 90 -6.73 19.97 -7.54
C ALA A 90 -7.68 21.02 -8.17
N ILE A 91 -8.38 20.65 -9.26
CA ILE A 91 -9.35 21.54 -9.91
C ILE A 91 -10.47 21.92 -8.95
N LEU A 92 -11.08 20.94 -8.26
CA LEU A 92 -12.17 21.19 -7.32
C LEU A 92 -11.72 22.06 -6.15
N GLN A 93 -10.52 21.82 -5.60
CA GLN A 93 -9.96 22.65 -4.54
C GLN A 93 -9.67 24.08 -5.01
N ILE A 94 -9.10 24.27 -6.20
CA ILE A 94 -8.85 25.61 -6.76
C ILE A 94 -10.17 26.39 -6.83
N PHE A 95 -11.24 25.79 -7.38
CA PHE A 95 -12.54 26.44 -7.46
C PHE A 95 -13.12 26.77 -6.08
N TYR A 96 -12.97 25.88 -5.10
CA TYR A 96 -13.39 26.13 -3.73
C TYR A 96 -12.65 27.34 -3.12
N TYR A 97 -11.32 27.36 -3.17
CA TYR A 97 -10.52 28.44 -2.60
C TYR A 97 -10.76 29.80 -3.27
N LEU A 98 -11.00 29.80 -4.58
CA LEU A 98 -11.35 31.01 -5.33
C LEU A 98 -12.72 31.56 -4.94
N ARG A 99 -13.75 30.70 -4.88
CA ARG A 99 -15.15 31.12 -4.72
C ARG A 99 -15.53 31.35 -3.26
N VAL A 100 -15.02 30.52 -2.35
CA VAL A 100 -15.43 30.47 -0.94
C VAL A 100 -14.44 31.24 -0.08
N GLU A 101 -13.17 30.85 -0.10
CA GLU A 101 -12.11 31.46 0.73
C GLU A 101 -11.62 32.80 0.15
N ARG A 102 -12.05 33.14 -1.08
CA ARG A 102 -11.64 34.36 -1.81
C ARG A 102 -10.12 34.53 -1.87
N GLN A 103 -9.40 33.40 -1.91
CA GLN A 103 -7.95 33.38 -2.01
C GLN A 103 -7.51 33.80 -3.41
N SER A 104 -6.32 34.37 -3.55
CA SER A 104 -5.78 34.74 -4.86
C SER A 104 -5.61 33.50 -5.75
N LEU A 105 -6.00 33.62 -7.02
CA LEU A 105 -5.86 32.56 -8.03
C LEU A 105 -4.45 31.97 -8.06
N VAL A 106 -3.43 32.83 -8.05
CA VAL A 106 -2.03 32.39 -8.14
C VAL A 106 -1.66 31.49 -6.96
N ILE A 107 -1.95 31.91 -5.72
CA ILE A 107 -1.64 31.11 -4.53
C ILE A 107 -2.40 29.79 -4.54
N SER A 108 -3.70 29.79 -4.85
CA SER A 108 -4.51 28.56 -4.87
C SER A 108 -4.02 27.58 -5.94
N VAL A 109 -3.74 28.05 -7.16
CA VAL A 109 -3.23 27.21 -8.25
C VAL A 109 -1.84 26.65 -7.90
N VAL A 110 -0.91 27.49 -7.45
CA VAL A 110 0.45 27.05 -7.11
C VAL A 110 0.43 26.03 -5.98
N ALA A 111 -0.35 26.29 -4.91
CA ALA A 111 -0.43 25.37 -3.77
C ALA A 111 -0.98 24.00 -4.18
N MET A 112 -2.06 23.95 -4.97
CA MET A 112 -2.69 22.69 -5.39
C MET A 112 -1.86 21.92 -6.41
N LEU A 113 -1.19 22.62 -7.34
CA LEU A 113 -0.25 21.98 -8.27
C LEU A 113 0.96 21.41 -7.53
N MET A 114 1.53 22.16 -6.58
CA MET A 114 2.65 21.66 -5.77
C MET A 114 2.23 20.44 -4.95
N PHE A 115 1.07 20.47 -4.31
CA PHE A 115 0.56 19.34 -3.53
C PHE A 115 0.33 18.10 -4.40
N GLY A 116 -0.35 18.25 -5.54
CA GLY A 116 -0.58 17.15 -6.48
C GLY A 116 0.72 16.60 -7.06
N LEU A 117 1.67 17.47 -7.42
CA LEU A 117 2.98 17.08 -7.91
C LEU A 117 3.77 16.32 -6.84
N ILE A 118 3.80 16.80 -5.60
CA ILE A 118 4.46 16.14 -4.47
C ILE A 118 3.88 14.74 -4.28
N ASN A 119 2.56 14.58 -4.22
CA ASN A 119 1.92 13.27 -4.10
C ASN A 119 2.29 12.32 -5.25
N PHE A 120 2.25 12.83 -6.48
CA PHE A 120 2.59 12.03 -7.66
C PHE A 120 4.06 11.62 -7.66
N LEU A 121 4.98 12.52 -7.30
CA LEU A 121 6.41 12.22 -7.16
C LEU A 121 6.69 11.24 -6.02
N TRP A 122 6.00 11.37 -4.88
CA TRP A 122 6.08 10.40 -3.77
C TRP A 122 5.65 9.00 -4.23
N MET A 123 4.51 8.90 -4.91
CA MET A 123 4.06 7.63 -5.51
C MET A 123 5.12 7.08 -6.48
N LEU A 124 5.66 7.91 -7.37
CA LEU A 124 6.66 7.49 -8.35
C LEU A 124 7.96 7.01 -7.69
N MET A 125 8.42 7.69 -6.63
CA MET A 125 9.62 7.29 -5.90
C MET A 125 9.47 5.87 -5.32
N PHE A 126 8.33 5.57 -4.73
CA PHE A 126 8.03 4.25 -4.17
C PHE A 126 7.73 3.20 -5.25
N ALA A 127 7.17 3.62 -6.39
CA ALA A 127 6.97 2.76 -7.56
C ALA A 127 8.29 2.39 -8.26
N ALA A 128 9.24 3.32 -8.34
CA ALA A 128 10.49 3.16 -9.06
C ALA A 128 11.52 2.34 -8.28
N ARG A 129 11.62 2.54 -6.97
CA ARG A 129 12.63 1.91 -6.10
C ARG A 129 12.49 0.38 -6.07
N SER A 130 13.60 -0.35 -6.13
CA SER A 130 13.57 -1.81 -5.94
C SER A 130 13.25 -2.15 -4.48
N PHE A 131 11.95 -2.31 -4.19
CA PHE A 131 11.43 -2.63 -2.86
C PHE A 131 11.60 -4.09 -2.47
N PHE A 132 12.19 -4.92 -3.34
CA PHE A 132 12.30 -6.36 -3.13
C PHE A 132 13.75 -6.81 -2.84
N SER A 133 14.59 -5.90 -2.34
CA SER A 133 15.86 -6.30 -1.73
C SER A 133 15.63 -7.23 -0.52
N GLN A 134 16.63 -8.05 -0.17
CA GLN A 134 16.67 -8.93 1.02
C GLN A 134 16.14 -8.27 2.32
N LYS A 135 16.24 -6.93 2.44
CA LYS A 135 15.72 -6.18 3.58
C LYS A 135 14.19 -6.26 3.72
N PHE A 136 13.42 -6.24 2.63
CA PHE A 136 11.95 -6.23 2.68
C PHE A 136 11.32 -7.60 2.95
N HIS A 137 12.13 -8.67 2.92
CA HIS A 137 11.77 -9.98 3.45
C HIS A 137 11.80 -10.03 4.99
N LYS A 138 12.29 -8.97 5.66
CA LYS A 138 12.33 -8.88 7.13
C LYS A 138 11.13 -8.09 7.65
N ALA A 139 10.43 -8.65 8.62
CA ALA A 139 9.30 -7.97 9.28
C ALA A 139 9.70 -6.63 9.95
N SER A 140 10.94 -6.53 10.43
CA SER A 140 11.45 -5.28 11.04
C SER A 140 11.49 -4.10 10.07
N THR A 141 11.72 -4.34 8.77
CA THR A 141 11.71 -3.28 7.76
C THR A 141 10.34 -2.64 7.65
N TRP A 142 9.29 -3.46 7.60
CA TRP A 142 7.90 -3.00 7.56
C TRP A 142 7.50 -2.27 8.84
N PHE A 143 7.90 -2.78 10.01
CA PHE A 143 7.66 -2.11 11.28
C PHE A 143 8.39 -0.76 11.39
N VAL A 144 9.65 -0.68 10.96
CA VAL A 144 10.41 0.58 10.95
C VAL A 144 9.81 1.60 9.97
N MET A 145 9.36 1.15 8.79
CA MET A 145 8.63 2.03 7.87
C MET A 145 7.36 2.59 8.52
N TRP A 146 6.59 1.74 9.20
CA TRP A 146 5.40 2.19 9.94
C TRP A 146 5.72 3.26 10.98
N LEU A 147 6.73 3.00 11.80
CA LEU A 147 7.17 3.94 12.82
C LEU A 147 7.69 5.25 12.19
N SER A 148 8.36 5.17 11.04
CA SER A 148 8.83 6.34 10.30
C SER A 148 7.66 7.19 9.80
N ILE A 149 6.58 6.58 9.29
CA ILE A 149 5.35 7.31 8.94
C ILE A 149 4.79 8.00 10.16
N ALA A 150 4.70 7.30 11.29
CA ALA A 150 4.17 7.87 12.54
C ALA A 150 5.00 9.09 12.98
N VAL A 151 6.33 8.99 12.99
CA VAL A 151 7.23 10.09 13.36
C VAL A 151 7.13 11.26 12.39
N LEU A 152 7.15 11.01 11.07
CA LEU A 152 6.95 12.05 10.06
C LEU A 152 5.59 12.73 10.24
N GLY A 153 4.56 11.96 10.55
CA GLY A 153 3.26 12.46 10.94
C GLY A 153 3.37 13.44 12.11
N VAL A 154 3.99 13.05 13.22
CA VAL A 154 4.13 13.95 14.39
C VAL A 154 4.87 15.23 14.03
N VAL A 155 5.97 15.14 13.28
CA VAL A 155 6.85 16.27 12.93
C VAL A 155 6.17 17.25 11.99
N PHE A 156 5.48 16.73 10.97
CA PHE A 156 4.83 17.50 9.90
C PHE A 156 3.30 17.55 10.04
N GLY A 157 2.77 17.20 11.21
CA GLY A 157 1.33 17.14 11.46
C GLY A 157 0.69 18.52 11.56
N GLY A 158 1.41 19.48 12.14
CA GLY A 158 0.99 20.89 12.24
C GLY A 158 1.38 21.75 11.04
N THR A 159 1.80 21.19 9.90
CA THR A 159 2.08 22.01 8.70
C THR A 159 0.82 22.10 7.84
N GLY A 160 0.02 23.15 8.04
CA GLY A 160 -1.16 23.49 7.22
C GLY A 160 -0.94 24.70 6.30
N ILE A 161 -1.92 25.02 5.45
CA ILE A 161 -1.92 26.24 4.60
C ILE A 161 -2.08 27.49 5.47
N SER A 162 -2.86 27.42 6.55
CA SER A 162 -2.99 28.53 7.50
C SER A 162 -1.78 28.52 8.42
N GLY A 163 -0.92 29.53 8.33
CA GLY A 163 0.33 29.68 9.10
C GLY A 163 0.18 29.82 10.62
N THR A 164 -0.96 29.43 11.18
CA THR A 164 -1.25 29.37 12.63
C THR A 164 -0.58 28.17 13.30
N GLU A 165 -0.31 27.10 12.55
CA GLU A 165 0.33 25.88 13.05
C GLU A 165 1.78 25.81 12.54
N ARG A 166 2.73 25.55 13.44
CA ARG A 166 4.18 25.50 13.16
C ARG A 166 4.67 24.05 13.21
N ALA A 167 5.65 23.71 12.38
CA ALA A 167 6.33 22.42 12.44
C ALA A 167 6.83 22.12 13.86
N GLY A 168 6.53 20.93 14.39
CA GLY A 168 6.87 20.52 15.75
C GLY A 168 5.92 20.96 16.88
N LEU A 169 4.85 21.71 16.60
CA LEU A 169 3.82 22.13 17.56
C LEU A 169 2.43 21.64 17.12
N THR A 170 2.29 20.33 17.00
CA THR A 170 1.04 19.66 16.58
C THR A 170 0.06 19.61 17.75
N SER A 171 -1.18 20.08 17.56
CA SER A 171 -2.19 20.04 18.62
C SER A 171 -2.58 18.59 18.97
N PRO A 172 -3.02 18.32 20.22
CA PRO A 172 -3.47 16.98 20.61
C PRO A 172 -4.57 16.41 19.70
N GLU A 173 -5.47 17.27 19.21
CA GLU A 173 -6.58 16.90 18.32
C GLU A 173 -6.09 16.45 16.95
N VAL A 174 -5.14 17.20 16.36
CA VAL A 174 -4.51 16.84 15.08
C VAL A 174 -3.72 15.54 15.25
N LEU A 175 -2.98 15.39 16.35
CA LEU A 175 -2.24 14.16 16.65
C LEU A 175 -3.19 12.96 16.78
N GLN A 176 -4.34 13.12 17.44
CA GLN A 176 -5.32 12.06 17.59
C GLN A 176 -5.97 11.66 16.26
N ARG A 177 -6.33 12.62 15.41
CA ARG A 177 -6.82 12.39 14.05
C ARG A 177 -5.79 11.61 13.23
N MET A 178 -4.55 12.06 13.25
CA MET A 178 -3.44 11.43 12.54
C MET A 178 -3.16 10.01 13.03
N ALA A 179 -3.18 9.79 14.35
CA ALA A 179 -3.04 8.47 14.93
C ALA A 179 -4.20 7.54 14.51
N SER A 180 -5.44 8.04 14.46
CA SER A 180 -6.59 7.28 13.97
C SER A 180 -6.43 6.86 12.50
N MET A 181 -5.99 7.78 11.65
CA MET A 181 -5.70 7.52 10.23
C MET A 181 -4.58 6.49 10.03
N LEU A 182 -3.55 6.53 10.87
CA LEU A 182 -2.51 5.49 10.86
C LEU A 182 -3.05 4.16 11.34
N ILE A 183 -3.65 4.08 12.51
CA ILE A 183 -4.14 2.79 13.05
C ILE A 183 -5.07 2.08 12.04
N THR A 184 -5.99 2.81 11.41
CA THR A 184 -6.86 2.25 10.35
C THR A 184 -6.12 1.73 9.11
N MET A 185 -4.89 2.18 8.88
CA MET A 185 -4.03 1.80 7.76
C MET A 185 -2.93 0.80 8.11
N LEU A 186 -2.82 0.34 9.36
CA LEU A 186 -1.87 -0.73 9.70
C LEU A 186 -2.01 -2.00 8.83
N PRO A 187 -3.22 -2.42 8.39
CA PRO A 187 -3.36 -3.53 7.45
C PRO A 187 -2.47 -3.41 6.19
N ALA A 188 -2.20 -2.19 5.73
CA ALA A 188 -1.34 -1.92 4.57
C ALA A 188 0.10 -2.42 4.74
N ILE A 189 0.65 -2.30 5.95
CA ILE A 189 2.02 -2.74 6.28
C ILE A 189 2.02 -4.14 6.90
N TYR A 190 0.93 -4.53 7.58
CA TYR A 190 0.81 -5.82 8.23
C TYR A 190 1.04 -6.99 7.28
N GLY A 191 0.62 -6.88 6.01
CA GLY A 191 0.92 -7.88 4.97
C GLY A 191 2.42 -8.19 4.84
N GLY A 192 3.27 -7.17 4.86
CA GLY A 192 4.72 -7.33 4.81
C GLY A 192 5.30 -7.98 6.07
N MET A 193 4.73 -7.67 7.25
CA MET A 193 5.11 -8.33 8.50
C MET A 193 4.71 -9.80 8.52
N ILE A 194 3.52 -10.15 8.01
CA ILE A 194 3.05 -11.54 7.89
C ILE A 194 4.08 -12.34 7.09
N PHE A 195 4.47 -11.83 5.92
CA PHE A 195 5.48 -12.48 5.09
C PHE A 195 6.84 -12.54 5.79
N GLY A 196 7.29 -11.46 6.42
CA GLY A 196 8.60 -11.41 7.08
C GLY A 196 8.73 -12.24 8.36
N TYR A 197 7.62 -12.75 8.90
CA TYR A 197 7.58 -13.73 9.99
C TYR A 197 7.34 -15.16 9.52
N ARG A 198 7.25 -15.40 8.20
CA ARG A 198 7.14 -16.75 7.62
C ARG A 198 8.27 -17.66 8.11
N GLU A 199 7.93 -18.92 8.37
CA GLU A 199 8.82 -20.00 8.82
C GLU A 199 9.54 -19.75 10.16
N LYS A 200 9.22 -18.66 10.87
CA LYS A 200 9.75 -18.39 12.21
C LYS A 200 8.90 -19.08 13.26
N LYS A 201 9.55 -19.82 14.16
CA LYS A 201 8.90 -20.54 15.28
C LYS A 201 7.93 -19.67 16.10
N THR A 202 8.30 -18.42 16.36
CA THR A 202 7.48 -17.45 17.12
C THR A 202 6.74 -16.45 16.23
N GLY A 203 6.70 -16.68 14.91
CA GLY A 203 6.16 -15.74 13.93
C GLY A 203 4.67 -15.43 14.16
N PHE A 204 3.85 -16.47 14.32
CA PHE A 204 2.41 -16.30 14.57
C PHE A 204 2.12 -15.52 15.86
N ALA A 205 2.80 -15.88 16.96
CA ALA A 205 2.62 -15.20 18.24
C ALA A 205 3.00 -13.72 18.19
N ARG A 206 4.09 -13.36 17.47
CA ARG A 206 4.51 -11.97 17.27
C ARG A 206 3.50 -11.18 16.45
N LEU A 207 2.95 -11.78 15.40
CA LEU A 207 1.89 -11.17 14.59
C LEU A 207 0.63 -10.90 15.42
N MET A 208 0.22 -11.86 16.25
CA MET A 208 -0.90 -11.68 17.18
C MET A 208 -0.63 -10.58 18.22
N ALA A 209 0.61 -10.45 18.71
CA ALA A 209 0.98 -9.38 19.64
C ALA A 209 0.92 -7.98 18.97
N ILE A 210 1.40 -7.87 17.73
CA ILE A 210 1.31 -6.62 16.95
C ILE A 210 -0.16 -6.26 16.72
N PHE A 211 -0.98 -7.23 16.29
CA PHE A 211 -2.42 -7.05 16.13
C PHE A 211 -3.11 -6.64 17.44
N ALA A 212 -2.76 -7.26 18.58
CA ALA A 212 -3.32 -6.90 19.87
C ALA A 212 -2.96 -5.46 20.28
N GLY A 213 -1.72 -5.03 20.03
CA GLY A 213 -1.28 -3.66 20.25
C GLY A 213 -2.07 -2.66 19.40
N ASP A 214 -2.23 -2.96 18.11
CA ASP A 214 -3.04 -2.13 17.20
C ASP A 214 -4.51 -2.07 17.61
N LEU A 215 -5.09 -3.19 18.04
CA LEU A 215 -6.47 -3.24 18.51
C LEU A 215 -6.70 -2.39 19.76
N ILE A 216 -5.75 -2.42 20.71
CA ILE A 216 -5.79 -1.58 21.92
C ILE A 216 -5.68 -0.10 21.55
N LEU A 217 -4.73 0.26 20.68
CA LEU A 217 -4.58 1.65 20.23
C LEU A 217 -5.82 2.13 19.46
N GLY A 218 -6.35 1.29 18.57
CA GLY A 218 -7.56 1.57 17.80
C GLY A 218 -8.78 1.75 18.70
N PHE A 219 -8.89 0.97 19.78
CA PHE A 219 -9.92 1.16 20.79
C PHE A 219 -9.80 2.50 21.51
N LEU A 220 -8.60 2.83 21.99
CA LEU A 220 -8.36 4.03 22.80
C LEU A 220 -8.55 5.32 22.00
N ILE A 221 -8.15 5.32 20.72
CA ILE A 221 -8.17 6.51 19.87
C ILE A 221 -9.44 6.59 19.03
N GLY A 222 -9.80 5.49 18.36
CA GLY A 222 -10.87 5.44 17.37
C GLY A 222 -12.18 4.82 17.85
N GLY A 223 -12.23 4.31 19.09
CA GLY A 223 -13.42 3.73 19.70
C GLY A 223 -13.79 2.33 19.18
N GLY A 224 -14.98 1.86 19.58
CA GLY A 224 -15.45 0.50 19.29
C GLY A 224 -15.53 0.14 17.80
N ILE A 225 -15.87 1.11 16.93
CA ILE A 225 -15.98 0.86 15.49
C ILE A 225 -14.62 0.63 14.82
N CYS A 226 -13.57 1.30 15.29
CA CYS A 226 -12.20 1.06 14.81
C CYS A 226 -11.81 -0.41 15.06
N MET A 227 -12.09 -0.92 16.27
CA MET A 227 -11.88 -2.33 16.59
C MET A 227 -12.65 -3.26 15.64
N THR A 228 -13.96 -3.02 15.47
CA THR A 228 -14.83 -3.85 14.62
C THR A 228 -14.30 -4.01 13.19
N LEU A 229 -13.64 -2.98 12.65
CA LEU A 229 -13.11 -3.00 11.29
C LEU A 229 -11.69 -3.57 11.21
N LEU A 230 -10.83 -3.29 12.19
CA LEU A 230 -9.45 -3.77 12.20
C LEU A 230 -9.35 -5.28 12.40
N VAL A 231 -10.20 -5.86 13.25
CA VAL A 231 -10.19 -7.31 13.52
C VAL A 231 -10.37 -8.14 12.23
N PRO A 232 -11.47 -8.02 11.46
CA PRO A 232 -11.65 -8.84 10.26
C PRO A 232 -10.59 -8.57 9.19
N ALA A 233 -10.09 -7.34 9.05
CA ALA A 233 -9.04 -7.01 8.09
C ALA A 233 -7.72 -7.74 8.39
N HIS A 234 -7.24 -7.66 9.63
CA HIS A 234 -6.03 -8.37 10.05
C HIS A 234 -6.18 -9.90 9.97
N MET A 235 -7.35 -10.43 10.36
CA MET A 235 -7.62 -11.87 10.30
C MET A 235 -7.74 -12.39 8.87
N ALA A 236 -8.29 -11.59 7.94
CA ALA A 236 -8.31 -11.91 6.52
C ALA A 236 -6.90 -11.98 5.93
N LEU A 237 -6.03 -11.02 6.26
CA LEU A 237 -4.63 -11.04 5.84
C LEU A 237 -3.88 -12.23 6.43
N LEU A 238 -3.99 -12.48 7.74
CA LEU A 238 -3.29 -13.58 8.41
C LEU A 238 -3.76 -14.96 7.89
N THR A 239 -5.03 -15.06 7.50
CA THR A 239 -5.59 -16.26 6.84
C THR A 239 -4.81 -16.63 5.57
N THR A 240 -4.27 -15.65 4.83
CA THR A 240 -3.48 -15.93 3.60
C THR A 240 -2.20 -16.70 3.92
N GLY A 241 -1.44 -16.28 4.94
CA GLY A 241 -0.22 -16.97 5.38
C GLY A 241 -0.50 -18.33 6.01
N ILE A 242 -1.56 -18.45 6.80
CA ILE A 242 -1.97 -19.74 7.40
C ILE A 242 -2.38 -20.75 6.31
N LYS A 243 -3.13 -20.31 5.27
CA LYS A 243 -3.52 -21.20 4.16
C LYS A 243 -2.31 -21.72 3.37
N LYS A 244 -1.19 -21.00 3.40
CA LYS A 244 0.10 -21.38 2.79
C LYS A 244 1.05 -22.12 3.73
N ASN A 245 0.59 -22.50 4.93
CA ASN A 245 1.37 -23.24 5.93
C ASN A 245 2.66 -22.54 6.41
N TRP A 246 2.72 -21.21 6.36
CA TRP A 246 3.91 -20.43 6.74
C TRP A 246 4.32 -20.55 8.21
N TYR A 247 3.45 -21.06 9.09
CA TYR A 247 3.67 -21.09 10.55
C TYR A 247 3.63 -22.50 11.17
N GLY A 248 3.63 -23.57 10.35
CA GLY A 248 3.78 -24.95 10.82
C GLY A 248 2.64 -25.57 11.64
N GLU A 249 1.60 -24.83 12.01
CA GLU A 249 0.48 -25.36 12.82
C GLU A 249 -0.62 -26.08 12.01
N LYS A 250 -1.47 -26.88 12.69
CA LYS A 250 -2.65 -27.54 12.10
C LYS A 250 -3.68 -26.53 11.58
N ARG A 251 -3.58 -26.17 10.29
CA ARG A 251 -4.37 -25.16 9.54
C ARG A 251 -5.84 -25.01 9.96
N LYS A 252 -6.62 -26.11 10.01
CA LYS A 252 -8.07 -26.06 10.29
C LYS A 252 -8.38 -25.59 11.72
N LYS A 253 -7.59 -26.03 12.70
CA LYS A 253 -7.78 -25.68 14.13
C LYS A 253 -7.44 -24.22 14.40
N LEU A 254 -6.39 -23.72 13.77
CA LEU A 254 -5.96 -22.33 13.90
C LEU A 254 -6.97 -21.36 13.29
N LEU A 255 -7.41 -21.63 12.05
CA LEU A 255 -8.40 -20.78 11.36
C LEU A 255 -9.73 -20.72 12.12
N GLY A 256 -10.25 -21.85 12.61
CA GLY A 256 -11.50 -21.87 13.36
C GLY A 256 -11.43 -21.02 14.64
N ARG A 257 -10.38 -21.21 15.46
CA ARG A 257 -10.18 -20.43 16.69
C ARG A 257 -10.04 -18.93 16.41
N MET A 258 -9.27 -18.59 15.38
CA MET A 258 -8.99 -17.21 15.00
C MET A 258 -10.26 -16.48 14.54
N TRP A 259 -11.09 -17.10 13.68
CA TRP A 259 -12.32 -16.48 13.20
C TRP A 259 -13.45 -16.46 14.24
N ILE A 260 -13.50 -17.43 15.16
CA ILE A 260 -14.42 -17.37 16.31
C ILE A 260 -14.07 -16.18 17.21
N LEU A 261 -12.79 -16.03 17.57
CA LEU A 261 -12.33 -14.89 18.38
C LEU A 261 -12.56 -13.57 17.64
N SER A 262 -12.32 -13.54 16.32
CA SER A 262 -12.61 -12.40 15.46
C SER A 262 -14.08 -11.97 15.54
N GLY A 263 -15.01 -12.92 15.46
CA GLY A 263 -16.45 -12.65 15.55
C GLY A 263 -16.85 -12.06 16.89
N ILE A 264 -16.33 -12.63 17.99
CA ILE A 264 -16.58 -12.13 19.35
C ILE A 264 -16.07 -10.70 19.50
N LEU A 265 -14.79 -10.44 19.15
CA LEU A 265 -14.19 -9.11 19.28
C LEU A 265 -14.88 -8.06 18.41
N SER A 266 -15.26 -8.42 17.18
CA SER A 266 -15.96 -7.51 16.28
C SER A 266 -17.34 -7.15 16.81
N LEU A 267 -18.08 -8.12 17.36
CA LEU A 267 -19.37 -7.91 18.00
C LEU A 267 -19.24 -7.01 19.25
N THR A 268 -18.23 -7.26 20.09
CA THR A 268 -17.94 -6.40 21.24
C THR A 268 -17.65 -4.96 20.80
N GLY A 269 -16.86 -4.77 19.75
CA GLY A 269 -16.60 -3.43 19.18
C GLY A 269 -17.88 -2.70 18.74
N ILE A 270 -18.82 -3.42 18.10
CA ILE A 270 -20.13 -2.86 17.69
C ILE A 270 -20.92 -2.44 18.92
N LEU A 271 -21.03 -3.33 19.92
CA LEU A 271 -21.79 -3.05 21.14
C LEU A 271 -21.22 -1.84 21.90
N VAL A 272 -19.89 -1.75 22.00
CA VAL A 272 -19.23 -0.61 22.64
C VAL A 272 -19.45 0.66 21.84
N SER A 273 -19.34 0.63 20.52
CA SER A 273 -19.59 1.80 19.66
C SER A 273 -21.02 2.31 19.80
N VAL A 274 -22.01 1.42 19.74
CA VAL A 274 -23.41 1.79 19.98
C VAL A 274 -23.56 2.36 21.38
N HIS A 275 -23.03 1.73 22.42
CA HIS A 275 -23.13 2.25 23.79
C HIS A 275 -22.49 3.64 23.95
N GLN A 276 -21.31 3.85 23.38
CA GLN A 276 -20.54 5.08 23.47
C GLN A 276 -21.24 6.28 22.80
N TYR A 277 -21.99 6.05 21.71
CA TYR A 277 -22.53 7.12 20.87
C TYR A 277 -24.06 7.18 20.78
N ARG A 278 -24.80 6.18 21.30
CA ARG A 278 -26.27 6.08 21.22
C ARG A 278 -27.03 7.32 21.67
N TYR A 279 -26.56 8.04 22.69
CA TYR A 279 -27.29 9.17 23.28
C TYR A 279 -27.00 10.52 22.63
N ARG A 280 -26.00 10.62 21.74
CA ARG A 280 -25.55 11.91 21.22
C ARG A 280 -26.20 12.32 19.87
N GLN A 281 -27.04 11.47 19.26
CA GLN A 281 -27.60 11.65 17.90
C GLN A 281 -26.58 12.18 16.86
N LEU A 282 -25.30 11.80 17.02
CA LEU A 282 -24.18 12.42 16.31
C LEU A 282 -24.31 12.35 14.80
N TRP A 283 -25.02 11.38 14.25
CA TRP A 283 -25.11 11.21 12.80
C TRP A 283 -25.64 12.47 12.08
N LYS A 284 -26.60 13.20 12.68
CA LYS A 284 -27.13 14.44 12.09
C LYS A 284 -26.05 15.52 12.07
N ASP A 285 -25.44 15.74 13.23
CA ASP A 285 -24.43 16.77 13.43
C ASP A 285 -23.16 16.45 12.65
N ASN A 286 -22.76 15.18 12.58
CA ASN A 286 -21.59 14.71 11.87
C ASN A 286 -21.72 14.91 10.37
N ILE A 287 -22.85 14.54 9.76
CA ILE A 287 -23.08 14.77 8.32
C ILE A 287 -23.06 16.28 8.03
N HIS A 288 -23.79 17.07 8.82
CA HIS A 288 -23.84 18.52 8.63
C HIS A 288 -22.46 19.18 8.80
N SER A 289 -21.72 18.82 9.85
CA SER A 289 -20.41 19.37 10.16
C SER A 289 -19.35 18.92 9.16
N TYR A 290 -19.37 17.65 8.76
CA TYR A 290 -18.45 17.14 7.74
C TYR A 290 -18.65 17.83 6.39
N LEU A 291 -19.91 18.06 5.99
CA LEU A 291 -20.22 18.80 4.76
C LEU A 291 -19.90 20.30 4.82
N ALA A 292 -19.55 20.84 6.00
CA ALA A 292 -19.05 22.19 6.15
C ALA A 292 -17.51 22.26 6.06
N MET A 293 -16.81 21.13 6.12
CA MET A 293 -15.37 21.09 5.97
C MET A 293 -14.96 21.28 4.50
N PRO A 294 -13.78 21.86 4.24
CA PRO A 294 -13.19 21.98 2.90
C PRO A 294 -12.59 20.63 2.41
N ASP A 295 -13.32 19.54 2.65
CA ASP A 295 -13.04 18.21 2.10
C ASP A 295 -13.96 17.94 0.90
N LEU A 296 -13.65 16.94 0.07
CA LEU A 296 -14.30 16.74 -1.23
C LEU A 296 -15.84 16.75 -1.17
N PRO A 297 -16.53 16.04 -0.26
CA PRO A 297 -17.99 16.11 -0.19
C PRO A 297 -18.52 17.51 0.17
N GLY A 298 -17.84 18.25 1.05
CA GLY A 298 -18.18 19.64 1.36
C GLY A 298 -17.93 20.58 0.18
N ILE A 299 -16.80 20.41 -0.51
CA ILE A 299 -16.47 21.14 -1.74
C ILE A 299 -17.55 20.90 -2.81
N LEU A 300 -17.92 19.64 -3.05
CA LEU A 300 -18.97 19.30 -4.01
C LEU A 300 -20.29 19.96 -3.62
N LYS A 301 -20.68 19.93 -2.34
CA LYS A 301 -21.91 20.58 -1.88
C LYS A 301 -21.94 22.06 -2.22
N VAL A 302 -20.83 22.77 -1.99
CA VAL A 302 -20.74 24.21 -2.26
C VAL A 302 -20.68 24.51 -3.76
N LEU A 303 -19.94 23.73 -4.54
CA LEU A 303 -19.73 24.00 -5.96
C LEU A 303 -20.93 23.60 -6.83
N THR A 304 -21.57 22.48 -6.52
CA THR A 304 -22.60 21.86 -7.39
C THR A 304 -24.04 22.16 -6.94
N GLY A 305 -24.23 22.70 -5.73
CA GLY A 305 -25.54 23.12 -5.23
C GLY A 305 -26.55 21.98 -5.25
N GLU A 306 -27.64 22.13 -6.01
CA GLU A 306 -28.72 21.15 -6.13
C GLU A 306 -28.26 19.80 -6.72
N TYR A 307 -27.19 19.81 -7.54
CA TYR A 307 -26.63 18.59 -8.13
C TYR A 307 -25.72 17.79 -7.18
N PHE A 308 -25.50 18.28 -5.96
CA PHE A 308 -24.62 17.66 -4.97
C PHE A 308 -24.83 16.14 -4.79
N PRO A 309 -26.06 15.62 -4.62
CA PRO A 309 -26.25 14.18 -4.46
C PRO A 309 -25.74 13.38 -5.66
N VAL A 310 -25.99 13.88 -6.87
CA VAL A 310 -25.53 13.23 -8.11
C VAL A 310 -24.01 13.26 -8.20
N SER A 311 -23.39 14.40 -7.93
CA SER A 311 -21.92 14.54 -7.97
C SER A 311 -21.25 13.63 -6.94
N LEU A 312 -21.80 13.52 -5.72
CA LEU A 312 -21.30 12.61 -4.70
C LEU A 312 -21.43 11.14 -5.14
N CYS A 313 -22.56 10.75 -5.74
CA CYS A 313 -22.75 9.40 -6.29
C CYS A 313 -21.74 9.07 -7.39
N VAL A 314 -21.43 10.03 -8.27
CA VAL A 314 -20.42 9.85 -9.33
C VAL A 314 -19.03 9.62 -8.71
N CYS A 315 -18.62 10.46 -7.74
CA CYS A 315 -17.34 10.27 -7.05
C CYS A 315 -17.28 8.92 -6.32
N ALA A 316 -18.35 8.56 -5.60
CA ALA A 316 -18.45 7.26 -4.92
C ALA A 316 -18.31 6.07 -5.90
N ALA A 317 -18.94 6.16 -7.07
CA ALA A 317 -18.86 5.14 -8.10
C ALA A 317 -17.45 5.01 -8.69
N VAL A 318 -16.73 6.13 -8.88
CA VAL A 318 -15.34 6.12 -9.38
C VAL A 318 -14.40 5.39 -8.42
N ILE A 319 -14.48 5.65 -7.10
CA ILE A 319 -13.61 4.98 -6.12
C ILE A 319 -13.99 3.52 -5.98
N LEU A 320 -15.30 3.21 -5.97
CA LEU A 320 -15.75 1.83 -5.90
C LEU A 320 -15.23 1.06 -7.12
N GLY A 321 -15.30 1.66 -8.31
CA GLY A 321 -14.69 1.13 -9.52
C GLY A 321 -13.17 0.93 -9.37
N PHE A 322 -12.47 1.89 -8.75
CA PHE A 322 -11.04 1.79 -8.47
C PHE A 322 -10.70 0.64 -7.50
N PHE A 323 -11.44 0.48 -6.40
CA PHE A 323 -11.25 -0.64 -5.47
C PHE A 323 -11.60 -2.00 -6.10
N LEU A 324 -12.66 -2.07 -6.89
CA LEU A 324 -13.00 -3.27 -7.66
C LEU A 324 -11.89 -3.63 -8.65
N TRP A 325 -11.35 -2.62 -9.35
CA TRP A 325 -10.21 -2.80 -10.23
C TRP A 325 -8.99 -3.32 -9.45
N MET A 326 -8.65 -2.73 -8.29
CA MET A 326 -7.56 -3.24 -7.44
C MET A 326 -7.77 -4.70 -7.04
N ILE A 327 -8.98 -5.11 -6.67
CA ILE A 327 -9.30 -6.51 -6.34
C ILE A 327 -8.99 -7.44 -7.52
N LEU A 328 -9.40 -7.04 -8.73
CA LEU A 328 -9.17 -7.83 -9.94
C LEU A 328 -7.69 -7.87 -10.31
N ASP A 329 -6.98 -6.76 -10.11
CA ASP A 329 -5.57 -6.63 -10.44
C ASP A 329 -4.67 -7.45 -9.51
N ILE A 330 -4.94 -7.42 -8.20
CA ILE A 330 -4.25 -8.23 -7.19
C ILE A 330 -4.32 -9.74 -7.50
N ARG A 331 -5.39 -10.22 -8.14
CA ARG A 331 -5.53 -11.64 -8.51
C ARG A 331 -4.51 -12.08 -9.57
N LYS A 332 -3.93 -11.13 -10.33
CA LYS A 332 -2.91 -11.41 -11.33
C LYS A 332 -1.53 -11.61 -10.73
N LEU A 333 -1.30 -11.13 -9.51
CA LEU A 333 -0.03 -11.27 -8.80
C LEU A 333 0.25 -12.74 -8.45
N THR A 334 1.44 -13.18 -8.82
CA THR A 334 1.92 -14.55 -8.61
C THR A 334 2.85 -14.67 -7.41
N ASN A 335 3.58 -13.60 -7.10
CA ASN A 335 4.47 -13.51 -5.95
C ASN A 335 3.68 -13.31 -4.65
N ASP A 336 4.00 -14.11 -3.64
CA ASP A 336 3.29 -14.11 -2.38
C ASP A 336 3.48 -12.84 -1.54
N LEU A 337 4.67 -12.24 -1.56
CA LEU A 337 4.95 -10.98 -0.89
C LEU A 337 4.20 -9.84 -1.58
N CYS A 338 4.28 -9.74 -2.91
CA CYS A 338 3.52 -8.75 -3.69
C CYS A 338 2.03 -8.85 -3.39
N ARG A 339 1.48 -10.07 -3.49
CA ARG A 339 0.05 -10.31 -3.31
C ARG A 339 -0.42 -9.94 -1.90
N ILE A 340 0.31 -10.33 -0.85
CA ILE A 340 -0.11 -10.03 0.52
C ILE A 340 0.04 -8.54 0.86
N LEU A 341 1.05 -7.86 0.30
CA LEU A 341 1.20 -6.41 0.45
C LEU A 341 0.05 -5.66 -0.23
N CYS A 342 -0.27 -5.98 -1.48
CA CYS A 342 -1.36 -5.33 -2.18
C CYS A 342 -2.73 -5.65 -1.53
N LEU A 343 -2.94 -6.87 -1.03
CA LEU A 343 -4.12 -7.18 -0.21
C LEU A 343 -4.16 -6.35 1.08
N GLY A 344 -3.01 -6.14 1.72
CA GLY A 344 -2.89 -5.28 2.89
C GLY A 344 -3.29 -3.84 2.56
N ILE A 345 -2.74 -3.27 1.49
CA ILE A 345 -3.00 -1.89 1.06
C ILE A 345 -4.48 -1.68 0.77
N LEU A 346 -5.09 -2.59 -0.01
CA LEU A 346 -6.52 -2.58 -0.26
C LEU A 346 -7.32 -2.73 1.05
N GLY A 347 -6.90 -3.62 1.94
CA GLY A 347 -7.52 -3.82 3.26
C GLY A 347 -7.50 -2.55 4.11
N GLY A 348 -6.39 -1.83 4.13
CA GLY A 348 -6.25 -0.54 4.81
C GLY A 348 -7.19 0.51 4.22
N PHE A 349 -7.22 0.65 2.89
CA PHE A 349 -8.13 1.58 2.23
C PHE A 349 -9.60 1.27 2.56
N LEU A 350 -10.00 0.00 2.51
CA LEU A 350 -11.36 -0.42 2.86
C LEU A 350 -11.69 -0.15 4.33
N VAL A 351 -10.79 -0.45 5.26
CA VAL A 351 -10.98 -0.15 6.70
C VAL A 351 -11.17 1.34 6.90
N GLN A 352 -10.34 2.18 6.28
CA GLN A 352 -10.40 3.62 6.45
C GLN A 352 -11.68 4.22 5.82
N THR A 353 -12.11 3.75 4.65
CA THR A 353 -13.39 4.12 4.05
C THR A 353 -14.57 3.73 4.95
N LEU A 354 -14.61 2.49 5.44
CA LEU A 354 -15.69 2.00 6.31
C LEU A 354 -15.71 2.71 7.67
N TYR A 355 -14.53 3.01 8.22
CA TYR A 355 -14.40 3.76 9.46
C TYR A 355 -14.96 5.17 9.30
N SER A 356 -14.65 5.84 8.19
CA SER A 356 -15.16 7.16 7.86
C SER A 356 -16.67 7.18 7.69
N LEU A 357 -17.24 6.21 6.96
CA LEU A 357 -18.69 6.04 6.88
C LEU A 357 -19.32 5.80 8.25
N GLY A 358 -18.65 5.03 9.11
CA GLY A 358 -19.02 4.82 10.49
C GLY A 358 -19.06 6.10 11.31
N CYS A 359 -18.03 6.93 11.22
CA CYS A 359 -18.00 8.26 11.84
C CYS A 359 -19.17 9.11 11.35
N LEU A 360 -19.43 9.18 10.04
CA LEU A 360 -20.58 9.92 9.50
C LEU A 360 -21.93 9.36 9.97
N ALA A 361 -22.03 8.05 10.17
CA ALA A 361 -23.20 7.38 10.75
C ALA A 361 -23.35 7.61 12.27
N GLY A 362 -22.49 8.43 12.88
CA GLY A 362 -22.54 8.78 14.30
C GLY A 362 -21.89 7.74 15.22
N LEU A 363 -21.11 6.80 14.69
CA LEU A 363 -20.39 5.76 15.46
C LEU A 363 -18.98 6.22 15.87
N GLY A 364 -18.64 7.48 15.60
CA GLY A 364 -17.40 8.16 15.94
C GLY A 364 -17.47 9.65 15.60
N PRO A 365 -16.48 10.46 15.99
CA PRO A 365 -16.39 11.87 15.60
C PRO A 365 -16.15 12.03 14.09
N TYR A 366 -16.79 13.03 13.47
CA TYR A 366 -16.64 13.27 12.02
C TYR A 366 -15.23 13.77 11.66
N GLU A 367 -14.50 14.33 12.63
CA GLU A 367 -13.13 14.81 12.50
C GLU A 367 -12.15 13.69 12.15
N TYR A 368 -12.52 12.43 12.34
CA TYR A 368 -11.70 11.28 11.96
C TYR A 368 -12.09 10.67 10.61
N ALA A 369 -13.13 11.20 9.96
CA ALA A 369 -13.52 10.75 8.63
C ALA A 369 -12.47 11.19 7.60
N PHE A 370 -11.95 10.21 6.87
CA PHE A 370 -11.02 10.39 5.77
C PHE A 370 -11.22 9.30 4.72
N PHE A 371 -11.52 9.69 3.49
CA PHE A 371 -11.72 8.77 2.38
C PHE A 371 -10.46 8.69 1.51
N PRO A 372 -9.77 7.53 1.45
CA PRO A 372 -8.62 7.35 0.55
C PRO A 372 -8.96 7.77 -0.88
N LEU A 373 -8.10 8.61 -1.50
CA LEU A 373 -8.23 9.10 -2.88
C LEU A 373 -9.47 9.97 -3.17
N LEU A 374 -10.20 10.38 -2.14
CA LEU A 374 -11.22 11.41 -2.25
C LEU A 374 -10.92 12.58 -1.35
N SER A 375 -10.52 12.28 -0.12
CA SER A 375 -10.35 13.32 0.88
C SER A 375 -9.11 14.13 0.52
N VAL A 376 -9.34 15.42 0.36
CA VAL A 376 -8.35 16.36 -0.16
C VAL A 376 -7.64 17.07 0.98
N TRP A 377 -6.42 17.51 0.77
CA TRP A 377 -5.67 18.18 1.82
C TRP A 377 -6.19 19.58 2.10
N TYR A 378 -6.53 19.85 3.36
CA TYR A 378 -6.87 21.17 3.88
C TYR A 378 -6.15 21.44 5.20
N SER A 379 -6.30 22.63 5.77
CA SER A 379 -5.57 23.01 6.99
C SER A 379 -5.92 22.11 8.19
N GLY A 380 -4.92 21.72 8.99
CA GLY A 380 -5.09 20.87 10.18
C GLY A 380 -5.18 19.35 9.90
N MET A 381 -4.90 18.92 8.68
CA MET A 381 -4.87 17.51 8.28
C MET A 381 -3.44 16.92 8.23
N GLY A 382 -2.41 17.79 8.27
CA GLY A 382 -1.00 17.42 8.40
C GLY A 382 -0.40 16.72 7.18
N ALA A 383 0.84 16.24 7.28
CA ALA A 383 1.52 15.50 6.20
C ALA A 383 1.09 14.03 6.07
N ILE A 384 0.14 13.57 6.89
CA ILE A 384 -0.26 12.16 6.94
C ILE A 384 -0.89 11.73 5.60
N HIS A 385 -1.54 12.61 4.85
CA HIS A 385 -2.16 12.32 3.55
C HIS A 385 -1.23 11.70 2.51
N TRP A 386 0.08 11.92 2.64
CA TRP A 386 1.05 11.42 1.66
C TRP A 386 1.24 9.90 1.71
N TYR A 387 0.89 9.22 2.83
CA TYR A 387 1.11 7.78 2.91
C TYR A 387 0.20 6.98 1.96
N HIS A 388 -0.98 7.48 1.57
CA HIS A 388 -1.84 6.77 0.61
C HIS A 388 -1.15 6.65 -0.74
N TYR A 389 -0.52 7.73 -1.19
CA TYR A 389 0.27 7.78 -2.42
C TYR A 389 1.56 6.97 -2.31
N TRP A 390 2.18 6.91 -1.12
CA TRP A 390 3.22 5.93 -0.84
C TRP A 390 2.72 4.49 -1.04
N PHE A 391 1.61 4.11 -0.43
CA PHE A 391 1.07 2.76 -0.58
C PHE A 391 0.67 2.45 -2.03
N LEU A 392 0.13 3.42 -2.78
CA LEU A 392 -0.08 3.26 -4.23
C LEU A 392 1.24 3.06 -4.99
N GLY A 393 2.31 3.73 -4.58
CA GLY A 393 3.66 3.50 -5.10
C GLY A 393 4.16 2.09 -4.83
N ILE A 394 3.98 1.58 -3.60
CA ILE A 394 4.29 0.17 -3.27
C ILE A 394 3.43 -0.78 -4.09
N PHE A 395 2.13 -0.49 -4.27
CA PHE A 395 1.22 -1.27 -5.07
C PHE A 395 1.70 -1.38 -6.53
N LEU A 396 2.09 -0.25 -7.13
CA LEU A 396 2.71 -0.20 -8.47
C LEU A 396 4.01 -1.00 -8.52
N ASN A 397 4.86 -0.85 -7.50
CA ASN A 397 6.11 -1.58 -7.43
C ASN A 397 5.93 -3.10 -7.35
N CYS A 398 4.91 -3.56 -6.62
CA CYS A 398 4.57 -4.97 -6.53
C CYS A 398 4.22 -5.55 -7.90
N HIS A 399 3.46 -4.84 -8.73
CA HIS A 399 3.10 -5.29 -10.08
C HIS A 399 4.29 -5.24 -11.04
N LYS A 400 5.13 -4.21 -10.90
CA LYS A 400 6.40 -4.09 -11.61
C LYS A 400 7.35 -5.25 -11.28
N SER A 401 7.40 -5.67 -10.01
CA SER A 401 8.37 -6.66 -9.50
C SER A 401 7.83 -8.09 -9.45
N ASP A 402 6.52 -8.31 -9.61
CA ASP A 402 5.90 -9.65 -9.58
C ASP A 402 6.51 -10.58 -10.63
N ARG A 403 6.79 -10.04 -11.81
CA ARG A 403 7.31 -10.78 -12.98
C ARG A 403 8.81 -11.03 -12.93
N ILE A 404 9.50 -10.45 -11.96
CA ILE A 404 10.96 -10.56 -11.74
C ILE A 404 11.29 -11.75 -10.84
N ILE A 405 10.33 -12.39 -10.17
CA ILE A 405 10.61 -13.46 -9.21
C ILE A 405 10.00 -14.78 -9.73
N PRO A 406 10.80 -15.81 -10.01
CA PRO A 406 10.34 -17.01 -10.69
C PRO A 406 9.45 -17.85 -9.77
N LYS A 407 8.48 -18.53 -10.38
CA LYS A 407 7.51 -19.44 -9.74
C LYS A 407 8.12 -20.67 -9.03
N LYS A 408 9.45 -20.80 -9.00
CA LYS A 408 10.15 -21.97 -8.47
C LYS A 408 11.27 -21.58 -7.49
N MET A 409 10.86 -21.10 -6.32
CA MET A 409 11.49 -21.55 -5.07
C MET A 409 10.45 -22.43 -4.37
N LYS A 410 10.26 -23.65 -4.89
CA LYS A 410 9.42 -24.67 -4.26
C LYS A 410 10.23 -25.45 -3.25
#